data_AF-A0A2V8FQU8-F1
#
_entry.id   AF-A0A2V8FQU8-F1
#
_cell.length_a   1.000
_cell.length_b   1.000
_cell.length_c   1.000
_cell.angle_alpha   90.00
_cell.angle_beta   90.00
_cell.angle_gamma   90.00
#
_symmetry.space_group_name_H-M   'P 1'
#
loop_
_entity.id
_entity.type
_entity.pdbx_description
1 polymer ?
#
loop_
_entity_poly.entity_id
_entity_poly.type
_entity_poly.pdbx_seq_one_letter_code
_entity_poly.pdbx_strand_id
1 'polypeptide(L)'
;MSPAFSARALSVRDLIAARARSRSRPKHRDDPHTLALCIEGGAMRGVVSAGMVVALEQLGLLNVFDRVYGSSAGAMNAAFFVAGQAGFGTT
;
A
#
# COMPACT_ATOMS: atom_id res chain seq x y z
N MET A 1 9.30 -24.99 -31.40
CA MET A 1 9.52 -23.53 -31.26
C MET A 1 8.23 -22.94 -30.68
N SER A 2 8.19 -22.74 -29.37
CA SER A 2 7.05 -22.08 -28.71
C SER A 2 7.28 -20.57 -28.74
N PRO A 3 6.29 -19.73 -29.07
CA PRO A 3 6.47 -18.29 -29.08
C PRO A 3 6.67 -17.82 -27.64
N ALA A 4 7.78 -17.14 -27.41
CA ALA A 4 8.09 -16.50 -26.14
C ALA A 4 7.03 -15.41 -25.88
N PHE A 5 6.19 -15.62 -24.87
CA PHE A 5 5.38 -14.55 -24.31
C PHE A 5 6.36 -13.48 -23.81
N SER A 6 6.45 -12.34 -24.50
CA SER A 6 7.07 -11.15 -23.93
C SER A 6 6.12 -10.65 -22.84
N ALA A 7 6.21 -11.26 -21.66
CA ALA A 7 5.46 -10.87 -20.48
C ALA A 7 5.99 -9.50 -20.05
N ARG A 8 5.25 -8.44 -20.37
CA ARG A 8 5.47 -7.12 -19.79
C ARG A 8 5.57 -7.30 -18.28
N ALA A 9 6.71 -6.91 -17.69
CA ALA A 9 6.93 -7.04 -16.26
C ALA A 9 5.74 -6.43 -15.50
N LEU A 10 5.18 -7.20 -14.56
CA LEU A 10 3.99 -6.84 -13.81
C LEU A 10 4.26 -5.54 -13.04
N SER A 11 3.45 -4.50 -13.28
CA SER A 11 3.67 -3.21 -12.61
C SER A 11 3.15 -3.24 -11.17
N VAL A 12 3.67 -2.37 -10.31
CA VAL A 12 3.21 -2.23 -8.91
C VAL A 12 1.69 -1.99 -8.84
N ARG A 13 1.14 -1.19 -9.75
CA ARG A 13 -0.30 -0.95 -9.84
C ARG A 13 -1.07 -2.23 -10.19
N ASP A 14 -0.55 -3.03 -11.13
CA ASP A 14 -1.21 -4.27 -11.54
C ASP A 14 -1.19 -5.29 -10.38
N LEU A 15 -0.10 -5.32 -9.60
CA LEU A 15 0.00 -6.13 -8.37
C LEU A 15 -1.04 -5.69 -7.33
N ILE A 16 -1.14 -4.39 -7.07
CA ILE A 16 -2.13 -3.83 -6.14
C ILE A 16 -3.54 -4.23 -6.56
N ALA A 17 -3.88 -4.03 -7.84
CA ALA A 17 -5.19 -4.34 -8.37
C ALA A 17 -5.49 -5.85 -8.33
N ALA A 18 -4.51 -6.70 -8.61
CA ALA A 18 -4.65 -8.15 -8.52
C ALA A 18 -4.94 -8.61 -7.08
N ARG A 19 -4.13 -8.16 -6.11
CA ARG A 19 -4.30 -8.49 -4.68
C ARG A 19 -5.61 -7.96 -4.10
N ALA A 20 -6.03 -6.75 -4.51
CA ALA A 20 -7.30 -6.17 -4.10
C ALA A 20 -8.48 -7.01 -4.61
N ARG A 21 -8.48 -7.40 -5.89
CA ARG A 21 -9.55 -8.23 -6.48
C ARG A 21 -9.63 -9.62 -5.86
N SER A 22 -8.50 -10.27 -5.61
CA SER A 22 -8.47 -11.61 -5.00
C SER A 22 -8.65 -11.57 -3.47
N ARG A 23 -8.72 -10.39 -2.85
CA ARG A 23 -8.73 -10.20 -1.39
C ARG A 23 -7.56 -10.93 -0.71
N SER A 24 -6.40 -10.98 -1.39
CA SER A 24 -5.18 -11.58 -0.87
C SER A 24 -4.77 -10.91 0.45
N ARG A 25 -4.27 -11.70 1.39
CA ARG A 25 -3.87 -11.23 2.73
C ARG A 25 -2.34 -11.32 2.90
N PRO A 26 -1.74 -10.42 3.69
CA PRO A 26 -0.32 -10.55 4.05
C PRO A 26 -0.04 -11.94 4.63
N LYS A 27 1.15 -12.48 4.35
CA LYS A 27 1.57 -13.87 4.70
C LYS A 27 0.84 -15.01 3.98
N HIS A 28 -0.20 -14.72 3.20
CA HIS A 28 -0.92 -15.68 2.37
C HIS A 28 -1.04 -15.14 0.93
N ARG A 29 0.12 -14.97 0.27
CA ARG A 29 0.22 -14.46 -1.10
C ARG A 29 0.31 -15.62 -2.08
N ASP A 30 -0.37 -15.48 -3.21
CA ASP A 30 -0.29 -16.42 -4.34
C ASP A 30 0.71 -15.94 -5.42
N ASP A 31 1.35 -14.79 -5.17
CA ASP A 31 2.36 -14.19 -6.03
C ASP A 31 3.72 -14.13 -5.32
N PRO A 32 4.84 -14.12 -6.06
CA PRO A 32 6.18 -14.20 -5.47
C PRO A 32 6.71 -12.84 -4.95
N HIS A 33 5.92 -11.77 -4.96
CA HIS A 33 6.42 -10.42 -4.66
C HIS A 33 6.21 -10.05 -3.20
N THR A 34 7.12 -9.22 -2.67
CA THR A 34 6.88 -8.46 -1.44
C THR A 34 6.57 -7.02 -1.80
N LEU A 35 5.42 -6.51 -1.37
CA LEU A 35 4.97 -5.15 -1.66
C LEU A 35 5.00 -4.30 -0.40
N ALA A 36 5.67 -3.14 -0.46
CA ALA A 36 5.72 -2.20 0.65
C ALA A 36 5.12 -0.84 0.26
N LEU A 37 4.44 -0.20 1.21
CA LEU A 37 4.08 1.22 1.13
C LEU A 37 5.14 2.03 1.86
N CYS A 38 5.81 2.94 1.17
CA CYS A 38 6.80 3.85 1.76
C CYS A 38 6.22 5.25 1.85
N ILE A 39 6.18 5.82 3.05
CA ILE A 39 5.60 7.13 3.34
C ILE A 39 6.70 8.07 3.84
N GLU A 40 7.13 8.98 2.98
CA GLU A 40 8.15 9.98 3.33
C GLU A 40 7.63 10.98 4.38
N GLY A 41 8.55 11.52 5.17
CA GLY A 41 8.27 12.67 6.02
C GLY A 41 8.04 13.94 5.22
N GLY A 42 7.32 14.91 5.81
CA GLY A 42 7.04 16.18 5.14
C GLY A 42 6.78 17.34 6.10
N ALA A 43 7.09 17.17 7.39
CA ALA A 43 6.65 18.07 8.46
C ALA A 43 5.15 18.40 8.31
N MET A 44 4.79 19.67 8.21
CA MET A 44 3.40 20.11 8.01
C MET A 44 2.78 19.62 6.69
N ARG A 45 3.59 19.34 5.64
CA ARG A 45 3.08 18.71 4.39
C ARG A 45 2.68 17.25 4.57
N GLY A 46 2.92 16.67 5.75
CA GLY A 46 2.43 15.34 6.11
C GLY A 46 0.91 15.19 5.98
N VAL A 47 0.15 16.29 5.98
CA VAL A 47 -1.30 16.28 5.70
C VAL A 47 -1.64 15.65 4.34
N VAL A 48 -0.76 15.79 3.34
CA VAL A 48 -0.97 15.20 2.00
C VAL A 48 -0.91 13.68 2.07
N SER A 49 0.11 13.13 2.73
CA SER A 49 0.22 11.68 2.89
C SER A 49 -0.78 11.12 3.90
N ALA A 50 -1.30 11.95 4.80
CA ALA A 50 -2.41 11.60 5.68
C ALA A 50 -3.71 11.38 4.88
N GLY A 51 -4.04 12.31 3.97
CA GLY A 51 -5.16 12.12 3.04
C GLY A 51 -4.98 10.91 2.11
N MET A 52 -3.75 10.64 1.66
CA MET A 52 -3.43 9.44 0.88
C MET A 52 -3.77 8.16 1.64
N VAL A 53 -3.34 8.01 2.90
CA VAL A 53 -3.62 6.78 3.67
C VAL A 53 -5.09 6.64 4.03
N VAL A 54 -5.82 7.74 4.24
CA VAL A 54 -7.29 7.71 4.39
C VAL A 54 -7.94 7.13 3.13
N ALA A 55 -7.54 7.61 1.94
CA ALA A 55 -8.09 7.09 0.69
C ALA A 55 -7.77 5.60 0.49
N LEU A 56 -6.54 5.17 0.81
CA LEU A 56 -6.17 3.75 0.73
C LEU A 56 -6.99 2.88 1.68
N GLU A 57 -7.27 3.37 2.89
CA GLU A 57 -8.10 2.67 3.89
C GLU A 57 -9.56 2.57 3.43
N GLN A 58 -10.13 3.65 2.92
CA GLN A 58 -11.50 3.68 2.37
C GLN A 58 -11.66 2.75 1.16
N LEU A 59 -10.61 2.59 0.35
CA LEU A 59 -10.57 1.63 -0.76
C LEU A 59 -10.35 0.18 -0.30
N GLY A 60 -10.16 -0.07 1.00
CA GLY A 60 -9.92 -1.41 1.56
C GLY A 60 -8.54 -1.98 1.20
N LEU A 61 -7.56 -1.15 0.89
CA LEU A 61 -6.27 -1.57 0.34
C LEU A 61 -5.21 -1.87 1.41
N LEU A 62 -5.50 -1.73 2.70
CA LEU A 62 -4.55 -1.99 3.79
C LEU A 62 -3.87 -3.36 3.65
N ASN A 63 -4.67 -4.42 3.42
CA ASN A 63 -4.17 -5.79 3.33
C ASN A 63 -3.41 -6.11 2.02
N VAL A 64 -3.36 -5.18 1.06
CA VAL A 64 -2.59 -5.37 -0.18
C VAL A 64 -1.08 -5.29 0.06
N PHE A 65 -0.66 -4.47 1.03
CA PHE A 65 0.74 -4.27 1.38
C PHE A 65 1.21 -5.32 2.39
N ASP A 66 2.43 -5.81 2.22
CA ASP A 66 3.09 -6.71 3.17
C ASP A 66 3.81 -5.94 4.27
N ARG A 67 4.25 -4.71 3.96
CA ARG A 67 5.01 -3.84 4.86
C ARG A 67 4.60 -2.39 4.65
N VAL A 68 4.67 -1.61 5.71
CA VAL A 68 4.50 -0.15 5.66
C VAL A 68 5.69 0.48 6.36
N TYR A 69 6.40 1.36 5.66
CA TYR A 69 7.54 2.11 6.17
C TYR A 69 7.20 3.59 6.18
N GLY A 70 7.56 4.29 7.25
CA GLY A 70 7.34 5.73 7.37
C GLY A 70 8.51 6.43 8.06
N SER A 71 8.71 7.71 7.73
CA SER A 71 9.71 8.57 8.39
C SER A 71 9.07 9.88 8.85
N SER A 72 9.43 10.38 10.04
CA SER A 72 8.90 11.62 10.62
C SER A 72 7.36 11.67 10.56
N ALA A 73 6.74 12.69 9.96
CA ALA A 73 5.29 12.78 9.77
C ALA A 73 4.70 11.55 9.03
N GLY A 74 5.44 10.97 8.09
CA GLY A 74 5.03 9.74 7.40
C GLY A 74 4.97 8.52 8.32
N ALA A 75 5.76 8.47 9.40
CA ALA A 75 5.67 7.41 10.40
C ALA A 75 4.37 7.48 11.20
N MET A 76 3.90 8.69 11.55
CA MET A 76 2.62 8.88 12.22
C MET A 76 1.45 8.45 11.31
N ASN A 77 1.47 8.86 10.04
CA ASN A 77 0.46 8.45 9.06
C ASN A 77 0.46 6.93 8.83
N ALA A 78 1.65 6.32 8.74
CA ALA A 78 1.80 4.87 8.63
C ALA A 78 1.21 4.14 9.84
N ALA A 79 1.43 4.66 11.07
CA ALA A 79 0.91 4.07 12.29
C ALA A 79 -0.62 4.06 12.31
N PHE A 80 -1.26 5.20 12.00
CA PHE A 80 -2.72 5.28 11.90
C PHE A 80 -3.27 4.38 10.79
N PHE A 81 -2.61 4.31 9.63
CA PHE A 81 -3.02 3.44 8.54
C PHE A 81 -2.97 1.96 8.92
N VAL A 82 -1.87 1.49 9.52
CA VAL A 82 -1.73 0.07 9.92
C VAL A 82 -2.70 -0.29 11.05
N ALA A 83 -3.08 0.67 11.88
CA ALA A 83 -4.11 0.49 12.91
C ALA A 83 -5.53 0.41 12.34
N GLY A 84 -5.75 0.71 11.05
CA GLY A 84 -7.10 0.85 10.49
C GLY A 84 -7.83 2.10 11.02
N GLN A 85 -7.06 3.15 11.32
CA GLN A 85 -7.52 4.38 11.95
C GLN A 85 -7.03 5.62 11.18
N ALA A 86 -6.79 5.49 9.87
CA ALA A 86 -6.30 6.60 9.06
C ALA A 86 -7.19 7.84 9.16
N GLY A 87 -8.53 7.65 9.18
CA GLY A 87 -9.49 8.74 9.33
C GLY A 87 -9.31 9.52 10.64
N PHE A 88 -9.13 8.82 11.75
CA PHE A 88 -8.91 9.45 13.07
C PHE A 88 -7.61 10.25 13.12
N GLY A 89 -6.57 9.82 12.41
CA GLY A 89 -5.30 10.55 12.31
C GLY A 89 -5.38 11.87 11.51
N THR A 90 -6.53 12.20 10.91
CA THR A 90 -6.71 13.38 10.04
C THR A 90 -7.77 14.37 10.51
N THR A 91 -8.45 14.09 11.62
CA THR A 91 -9.51 14.92 12.21
C THR A 91 -9.04 15.54 13.51
#